data_AF-A0A0M0SX30-F1
#
_entry.id   AF-A0A0M0SX30-F1
#
_cell.length_a   1.000
_cell.length_b   1.000
_cell.length_c   1.000
_cell.angle_alpha   90.00
_cell.angle_beta   90.00
_cell.angle_gamma   90.00
#
_symmetry.space_group_name_H-M   'P 1'
#
loop_
_entity.id
_entity.type
_entity.pdbx_description
1 polymer ?
#
loop_
_entity_poly.entity_id
_entity_poly.type
_entity_poly.pdbx_seq_one_letter_code
_entity_poly.pdbx_strand_id
1 'polypeptide(L)'
;MGLKKRYLFGAGIIAGTSLLLLRKRDQGTQTDALRDYLAHLDQDPSPDAAKDPDEVGLTKLDSIYRAEWQANGFPRSRKELEELEK
;
A
#
# COMPACT_ATOMS: atom_id res chain seq x y z
N MET A 1 5.53 60.76 -27.39
CA MET A 1 5.25 59.31 -27.60
C MET A 1 5.68 58.55 -26.35
N GLY A 2 4.75 58.22 -25.44
CA GLY A 2 5.04 57.45 -24.23
C GLY A 2 4.44 56.04 -24.36
N LEU A 3 5.29 55.01 -24.48
CA LEU A 3 4.86 53.62 -24.60
C LEU A 3 4.32 53.09 -23.26
N LYS A 4 3.06 52.65 -23.25
CA LYS A 4 2.45 51.93 -22.13
C LYS A 4 2.95 50.48 -22.11
N LYS A 5 3.66 50.07 -21.06
CA LYS A 5 3.97 48.65 -20.79
C LYS A 5 2.94 48.11 -19.78
N ARG A 6 2.02 47.25 -20.25
CA ARG A 6 1.08 46.51 -19.40
C ARG A 6 1.69 45.13 -19.13
N TYR A 7 2.08 44.87 -17.89
CA TYR A 7 2.61 43.57 -17.48
C TYR A 7 1.45 42.57 -17.38
N LEU A 8 1.54 41.51 -18.20
CA LEU A 8 0.74 40.28 -18.13
C LEU A 8 1.09 39.52 -16.85
N PHE A 9 0.38 39.77 -15.76
CA PHE A 9 0.34 38.87 -14.61
C PHE A 9 -0.99 38.10 -14.66
N GLY A 10 -0.98 36.90 -15.24
CA GLY A 10 -2.23 36.14 -15.37
C GLY A 10 -2.10 34.74 -15.97
N ALA A 11 -1.00 34.02 -15.79
CA ALA A 11 -0.82 32.68 -16.35
C ALA A 11 -0.22 31.65 -15.36
N GLY A 12 -0.51 31.76 -14.07
CA GLY A 12 0.05 30.87 -13.04
C GLY A 12 -0.84 29.73 -12.53
N ILE A 13 -2.16 29.78 -12.76
CA ILE A 13 -3.11 28.89 -12.04
C ILE A 13 -3.43 27.58 -12.79
N ILE A 14 -3.22 27.51 -14.11
CA ILE A 14 -3.65 26.35 -14.92
C ILE A 14 -2.72 25.12 -14.76
N ALA A 15 -1.43 25.32 -14.46
CA ALA A 15 -0.48 24.21 -14.34
C ALA A 15 -0.65 23.39 -13.05
N GLY A 16 -1.11 24.02 -11.95
CA GLY A 16 -1.28 23.33 -10.66
C GLY A 16 -2.49 22.41 -10.64
N THR A 17 -3.60 22.82 -11.26
CA THR A 17 -4.84 22.04 -11.27
C THR A 17 -4.73 20.78 -12.13
N SER A 18 -4.02 20.84 -13.27
CA SER A 18 -3.78 19.68 -14.13
C SER A 18 -2.92 18.62 -13.43
N LEU A 19 -1.85 19.00 -12.73
CA LEU A 19 -1.00 18.06 -11.99
C LEU A 19 -1.75 17.36 -10.85
N LEU A 20 -2.59 18.08 -10.09
CA LEU A 20 -3.39 17.50 -9.02
C LEU A 20 -4.44 16.50 -9.56
N LEU A 21 -5.06 16.79 -10.70
CA LEU A 21 -5.99 15.87 -11.36
C LEU A 21 -5.30 14.61 -11.88
N LEU A 22 -4.11 14.74 -12.48
CA LEU A 22 -3.30 13.58 -12.89
C LEU A 22 -2.93 12.70 -11.69
N ARG A 23 -2.41 13.31 -10.61
CA ARG A 23 -2.04 12.57 -9.39
C ARG A 23 -3.24 11.85 -8.75
N LYS A 24 -4.42 12.49 -8.68
CA LYS A 24 -5.64 11.84 -8.18
C LYS A 24 -6.07 10.67 -9.06
N ARG A 25 -5.96 10.79 -10.39
CA ARG A 25 -6.31 9.71 -11.32
C ARG A 25 -5.37 8.53 -11.17
N ASP A 26 -4.06 8.77 -11.10
CA ASP A 26 -3.06 7.72 -10.89
C ASP A 26 -3.26 7.01 -9.54
N GLN A 27 -3.58 7.76 -8.48
CA GLN A 27 -3.90 7.18 -7.18
C GLN A 27 -5.17 6.32 -7.22
N GLY A 28 -6.23 6.77 -7.90
CA GLY A 28 -7.46 5.99 -8.07
C GLY A 28 -7.23 4.67 -8.80
N THR A 29 -6.47 4.68 -9.90
CA THR A 29 -6.14 3.47 -10.66
C THR A 29 -5.29 2.49 -9.83
N GLN A 30 -4.36 2.98 -9.02
CA GLN A 30 -3.57 2.12 -8.12
C GLN A 30 -4.42 1.49 -7.01
N THR A 31 -5.34 2.25 -6.41
CA THR A 31 -6.24 1.72 -5.38
C THR A 31 -7.17 0.65 -5.93
N ASP A 32 -7.64 0.81 -7.16
CA ASP A 32 -8.50 -0.17 -7.82
C ASP A 32 -7.73 -1.46 -8.12
N ALA A 33 -6.53 -1.37 -8.70
CA ALA A 33 -5.70 -2.55 -8.98
C ALA A 33 -5.31 -3.33 -7.71
N LEU A 34 -4.99 -2.62 -6.61
CA LEU A 34 -4.69 -3.26 -5.32
C LEU A 34 -5.92 -3.97 -4.77
N ARG A 35 -7.10 -3.34 -4.85
CA ARG A 35 -8.35 -3.92 -4.39
C ARG A 35 -8.70 -5.19 -5.16
N ASP A 36 -8.55 -5.16 -6.48
CA ASP A 36 -8.79 -6.31 -7.35
C ASP A 36 -7.83 -7.47 -7.02
N TYR A 37 -6.55 -7.16 -6.81
CA TYR A 37 -5.55 -8.13 -6.39
C TYR A 37 -5.90 -8.78 -5.03
N LEU A 38 -6.25 -7.98 -4.02
CA LEU A 38 -6.63 -8.50 -2.71
C LEU A 38 -7.90 -9.35 -2.78
N ALA A 39 -8.88 -8.94 -3.60
CA ALA A 39 -10.10 -9.73 -3.83
C ALA A 39 -9.80 -11.09 -4.46
N HIS A 40 -8.79 -11.19 -5.34
CA HIS A 40 -8.36 -12.48 -5.88
C HIS A 40 -7.69 -13.37 -4.83
N LEU A 41 -6.87 -12.80 -3.94
CA LEU A 41 -6.23 -13.56 -2.87
C LEU A 41 -7.23 -14.14 -1.85
N ASP A 42 -8.37 -13.46 -1.65
CA ASP A 42 -9.41 -13.90 -0.72
C ASP A 42 -10.29 -15.03 -1.28
N GLN A 43 -10.19 -15.32 -2.58
CA GLN A 43 -10.98 -16.39 -3.23
C GLN A 43 -10.25 -17.74 -3.22
N ASP A 44 -8.92 -17.70 -3.29
CA ASP A 44 -8.10 -18.90 -3.34
C ASP A 44 -7.83 -19.44 -1.93
N PRO A 45 -7.85 -20.78 -1.73
CA PRO A 45 -7.43 -21.37 -0.47
C PRO A 45 -5.93 -21.15 -0.21
N SER A 46 -5.54 -21.24 1.06
CA SER A 46 -4.14 -21.16 1.46
C SER A 46 -3.29 -22.21 0.73
N PRO A 47 -2.09 -21.83 0.24
CA PRO A 47 -1.14 -22.77 -0.36
C PRO A 47 -0.56 -23.79 0.63
N ASP A 48 -0.58 -23.48 1.93
CA ASP A 48 0.02 -24.29 2.97
C ASP A 48 -1.00 -25.10 3.77
N ALA A 49 -2.29 -25.06 3.39
CA ALA A 49 -3.34 -25.90 3.96
C ALA A 49 -3.06 -27.42 3.90
N ALA A 50 -2.21 -27.87 2.96
CA ALA A 50 -1.81 -29.28 2.87
C ALA A 50 -0.67 -29.65 3.84
N LYS A 51 0.05 -28.66 4.38
CA LYS A 51 1.26 -28.84 5.20
C LYS A 51 1.01 -28.50 6.66
N ASP A 52 0.19 -27.47 6.91
CA ASP A 52 -0.16 -26.99 8.25
C ASP A 52 -1.66 -27.19 8.49
N PRO A 53 -2.08 -28.01 9.47
CA PRO A 53 -3.48 -28.17 9.82
C PRO A 53 -4.14 -26.84 10.24
N ASP A 54 -3.37 -25.89 10.76
CA ASP A 54 -3.88 -24.59 11.16
C ASP A 54 -4.13 -23.66 9.96
N GLU A 55 -3.67 -24.02 8.76
CA GLU A 55 -3.93 -23.30 7.51
C GLU A 55 -5.12 -23.89 6.73
N VAL A 56 -5.68 -25.01 7.20
CA VAL A 56 -6.85 -25.63 6.58
C VAL A 56 -8.06 -24.71 6.74
N GLY A 57 -8.65 -24.34 5.59
CA GLY A 57 -9.82 -23.45 5.54
C GLY A 57 -9.50 -21.96 5.52
N LEU A 58 -8.22 -21.57 5.60
CA LEU A 58 -7.80 -20.18 5.39
C LEU A 58 -7.78 -19.84 3.89
N THR A 59 -8.05 -18.58 3.57
CA THR A 59 -7.76 -18.03 2.24
C THR A 59 -6.28 -17.72 2.11
N LYS A 60 -5.79 -17.50 0.88
CA LYS A 60 -4.42 -17.05 0.65
C LYS A 60 -4.15 -15.69 1.31
N LEU A 61 -5.17 -14.80 1.35
CA LEU A 61 -5.08 -13.53 2.05
C LEU A 61 -4.92 -13.72 3.58
N ASP A 62 -5.72 -14.62 4.18
CA ASP A 62 -5.63 -14.93 5.61
C ASP A 62 -4.26 -15.51 5.99
N SER A 63 -3.74 -16.42 5.16
CA SER A 63 -2.40 -17.01 5.35
C SER A 63 -1.30 -15.93 5.36
N ILE A 64 -1.37 -14.96 4.44
CA ILE A 64 -0.43 -13.82 4.41
C ILE A 64 -0.53 -12.99 5.69
N TYR A 65 -1.74 -12.62 6.12
CA TYR A 65 -1.91 -11.83 7.35
C TYR A 65 -1.42 -12.56 8.59
N ARG A 66 -1.65 -13.87 8.68
CA ARG A 66 -1.12 -14.71 9.75
C ARG A 66 0.41 -14.72 9.74
N ALA A 67 1.04 -14.91 8.58
CA ALA A 67 2.49 -14.92 8.45
C ALA A 67 3.11 -13.57 8.86
N GLU A 68 2.50 -12.47 8.43
CA GLU A 68 2.89 -11.11 8.85
C GLU A 68 2.78 -10.94 10.37
N TRP A 69 1.70 -11.43 10.98
CA TRP A 69 1.53 -11.38 12.43
C TRP A 69 2.58 -12.19 13.19
N GLN A 70 2.90 -13.38 12.70
CA GLN A 70 3.95 -14.22 13.30
C GLN A 70 5.34 -13.59 13.14
N ALA A 71 5.65 -13.02 11.98
CA ALA A 71 6.92 -12.35 11.71
C ALA A 71 7.14 -11.12 12.61
N ASN A 72 6.07 -10.39 12.94
CA ASN A 72 6.13 -9.24 13.85
C ASN A 72 6.18 -9.65 15.34
N GLY A 73 6.12 -10.95 15.62
CA GLY A 73 5.97 -11.48 16.97
C GLY A 73 7.26 -11.52 17.82
N PHE A 74 8.47 -11.56 17.26
CA PHE A 74 9.67 -11.75 18.11
C PHE A 74 11.04 -11.48 17.44
N PRO A 75 12.05 -10.93 18.16
CA PRO A 75 12.01 -10.08 19.37
C PRO A 75 11.89 -8.59 19.02
N ARG A 76 11.22 -7.80 19.88
CA ARG A 76 11.01 -6.36 19.67
C ARG A 76 12.13 -5.50 20.28
N SER A 77 13.02 -6.07 21.10
CA SER A 77 14.15 -5.36 21.68
C SER A 77 15.37 -6.24 21.96
N ARG A 78 16.55 -5.61 22.06
CA ARG A 78 17.82 -6.28 22.39
C ARG A 78 17.78 -7.01 23.73
N LYS A 79 17.07 -6.47 24.72
CA LYS A 79 16.89 -7.09 26.04
C LYS A 79 16.07 -8.39 25.93
N GLU A 80 14.99 -8.40 25.16
CA GLU A 80 14.17 -9.60 24.93
C GLU A 80 14.96 -10.70 24.19
N LEU A 81 15.91 -10.30 23.32
CA LEU A 81 16.79 -11.22 22.61
C LEU A 81 17.83 -11.85 23.57
N GLU A 82 18.48 -11.03 24.42
CA GLU A 82 19.45 -11.48 25.44
C GLU A 82 18.81 -12.39 26.52
N GLU A 83 17.51 -12.26 26.78
CA GLU A 83 16.76 -13.14 27.69
C GLU A 83 16.40 -14.49 27.07
N LEU A 84 16.22 -14.58 25.75
CA LEU A 84 15.97 -15.85 25.05
C LEU A 84 17.24 -16.68 24.82
N GLU A 85 18.40 -16.03 24.66
CA GLU A 85 19.68 -16.69 24.39
C GLU A 85 20.34 -17.29 25.65
N LYS A 86 19.72 -17.11 26.82
CA LYS A 86 20.26 -17.47 28.14
C LYS A 86 19.65 -18.75 28.69
#